data_AF-A0A7S2ANU5-F1
#
_entry.id   AF-A0A7S2ANU5-F1
#
_cell.length_a   1.000
_cell.length_b   1.000
_cell.length_c   1.000
_cell.angle_alpha   90.00
_cell.angle_beta   90.00
_cell.angle_gamma   90.00
#
_symmetry.space_group_name_H-M   'P 1'
#
loop_
_entity.id
_entity.type
_entity.pdbx_description
1 polymer ?
#
loop_
_entity_poly.entity_id
_entity_poly.type
_entity_poly.pdbx_seq_one_letter_code
_entity_poly.pdbx_strand_id
1 'polypeptide(L)'
;AVERGECLIVFNFHPTNSYSDYRIGSKWNEPLRTVLDSDEGRFGGFRRLEWGHGNSFPPGDGWMERNHSVQVYMPARTVQVFVPERHLSGGIRIIVDPSYIANTPSITCATDLNLVRVEEKALDGPKAYDEVGEHFFSAADGVLRLPQLSEVSFALKRNDGITLKCASEFDGYWHIYFPGVYVITGIGCIRAMAPWEIEKFDKELSEAKKSPRSPANVAKEEAAAAMKAAADKEAKEKEEKAA
;
A
#
# COMPACT_ATOMS: atom_id res chain seq x y z
N ALA A 1 20.69 4.89 20.67
CA ALA A 1 19.72 5.22 19.61
C ALA A 1 20.41 6.09 18.57
N VAL A 2 19.95 6.07 17.33
CA VAL A 2 20.50 6.87 16.22
C VAL A 2 19.34 7.35 15.34
N GLU A 3 19.49 8.54 14.75
CA GLU A 3 18.56 9.02 13.72
C GLU A 3 19.23 8.91 12.35
N ARG A 4 18.48 8.40 11.36
CA ARG A 4 18.92 8.32 9.97
C ARG A 4 17.75 8.62 9.04
N GLY A 5 17.88 9.68 8.24
CA GLY A 5 16.77 10.19 7.43
C GLY A 5 15.60 10.60 8.32
N GLU A 6 14.43 10.03 8.05
CA GLU A 6 13.19 10.27 8.80
C GLU A 6 12.97 9.26 9.95
N CYS A 7 13.89 8.33 10.15
CA CYS A 7 13.77 7.26 11.14
C CYS A 7 14.55 7.54 12.42
N LEU A 8 13.94 7.25 13.57
CA LEU A 8 14.62 7.08 14.85
C LEU A 8 14.78 5.58 15.12
N ILE A 9 16.02 5.12 15.28
CA ILE A 9 16.35 3.71 15.46
C ILE A 9 16.89 3.49 16.88
N VAL A 10 16.25 2.60 17.61
CA VAL A 10 16.50 2.33 19.03
C VAL A 10 16.95 0.90 19.19
N PHE A 11 18.18 0.69 19.67
CA PHE A 11 18.73 -0.63 19.96
C PHE A 11 18.86 -0.82 21.47
N ASN A 12 18.45 -1.99 21.96
CA ASN A 12 18.84 -2.48 23.27
C ASN A 12 19.72 -3.73 23.10
N PHE A 13 21.05 -3.55 23.16
CA PHE A 13 22.00 -4.66 23.11
C PHE A 13 22.28 -5.29 24.47
N HIS A 14 21.62 -4.84 25.54
CA HIS A 14 21.81 -5.45 26.85
C HIS A 14 21.32 -6.91 26.82
N PRO A 15 22.11 -7.89 27.31
CA PRO A 15 21.79 -9.31 27.15
C PRO A 15 20.51 -9.73 27.91
N THR A 16 20.27 -9.13 29.08
CA THR A 16 19.19 -9.53 30.01
C THR A 16 18.24 -8.40 30.41
N ASN A 17 18.75 -7.19 30.68
CA ASN A 17 17.96 -6.06 31.16
C ASN A 17 17.06 -5.46 30.07
N SER A 18 15.81 -5.27 30.46
CA SER A 18 14.82 -4.49 29.72
C SER A 18 14.59 -3.17 30.47
N TYR A 19 14.30 -2.10 29.74
CA TYR A 19 14.12 -0.77 30.32
C TYR A 19 12.70 -0.27 30.01
N SER A 20 11.92 0.03 31.05
CA SER A 20 10.64 0.73 30.93
C SER A 20 10.84 2.24 30.89
N ASP A 21 9.94 2.93 30.19
CA ASP A 21 9.88 4.40 30.12
C ASP A 21 11.23 5.06 29.76
N TYR A 22 12.02 4.37 28.94
CA TYR A 22 13.37 4.78 28.62
C TYR A 22 13.31 6.02 27.71
N ARG A 23 13.87 7.13 28.18
CA ARG A 23 13.84 8.42 27.48
C ARG A 23 14.95 8.49 26.44
N ILE A 24 14.57 8.81 25.21
CA ILE A 24 15.46 8.88 24.06
C ILE A 24 15.33 10.26 23.43
N GLY A 25 16.45 10.95 23.22
CA GLY A 25 16.44 12.24 22.53
C GLY A 25 16.00 12.08 21.07
N SER A 26 15.15 12.98 20.60
CA SER A 26 14.65 13.01 19.23
C SER A 26 14.64 14.44 18.67
N LYS A 27 14.78 14.58 17.34
CA LYS A 27 14.59 15.86 16.65
C LYS A 27 13.11 16.25 16.50
N TRP A 28 12.19 15.31 16.67
CA TRP A 28 10.79 15.48 16.31
C TRP A 28 9.96 16.05 17.47
N ASN A 29 9.26 17.16 17.21
CA ASN A 29 8.25 17.72 18.11
C ASN A 29 6.84 17.23 17.77
N GLU A 30 6.70 15.95 17.46
CA GLU A 30 5.45 15.35 17.00
C GLU A 30 5.39 13.87 17.42
N PRO A 31 4.18 13.26 17.47
CA PRO A 31 4.03 11.86 17.82
C PRO A 31 4.79 10.93 16.87
N LEU A 32 5.48 9.95 17.44
CA LEU A 32 6.19 8.91 16.70
C LEU A 32 5.43 7.60 16.77
N ARG A 33 5.51 6.78 15.73
CA ARG A 33 4.87 5.46 15.69
C ARG A 33 5.89 4.39 15.35
N THR A 34 5.78 3.21 15.96
CA THR A 34 6.66 2.07 15.64
C THR A 34 6.29 1.55 14.25
N VAL A 35 7.29 1.41 13.40
CA VAL A 35 7.12 0.89 12.04
C VAL A 35 7.83 -0.44 11.84
N LEU A 36 8.86 -0.72 12.63
CA LEU A 36 9.54 -2.01 12.64
C LEU A 36 9.94 -2.34 14.06
N ASP A 37 9.67 -3.57 14.48
CA ASP A 37 10.15 -4.14 15.72
C ASP A 37 10.72 -5.55 15.49
N SER A 38 11.94 -5.80 15.96
CA SER A 38 12.53 -7.14 15.91
C SER A 38 11.87 -8.17 16.84
N ASP A 39 11.12 -7.72 17.85
CA ASP A 39 10.41 -8.58 18.80
C ASP A 39 9.04 -9.05 18.27
N GLU A 40 8.68 -8.71 17.02
CA GLU A 40 7.47 -9.22 16.37
C GLU A 40 7.51 -10.75 16.19
N GLY A 41 6.32 -11.37 16.24
CA GLY A 41 6.19 -12.82 16.12
C GLY A 41 6.73 -13.40 14.81
N ARG A 42 6.59 -12.66 13.69
CA ARG A 42 7.11 -13.05 12.38
C ARG A 42 8.64 -13.17 12.32
N PHE A 43 9.35 -12.54 13.25
CA PHE A 43 10.81 -12.64 13.40
C PHE A 43 11.23 -13.60 14.52
N GLY A 44 10.27 -14.32 15.11
CA GLY A 44 10.51 -15.20 16.26
C GLY A 44 10.65 -14.47 17.59
N GLY A 45 10.19 -13.22 17.67
CA GLY A 45 10.18 -12.44 18.90
C GLY A 45 8.98 -12.73 19.81
N PHE A 46 8.95 -12.06 20.96
CA PHE A 46 7.97 -12.30 22.02
C PHE A 46 6.71 -11.41 21.96
N ARG A 47 6.56 -10.60 20.91
CA ARG A 47 5.39 -9.72 20.67
C ARG A 47 5.15 -8.70 21.79
N ARG A 48 6.21 -8.25 22.48
CA ARG A 48 6.06 -7.34 23.64
C ARG A 48 5.81 -5.88 23.23
N LEU A 49 5.99 -5.55 21.96
CA LEU A 49 5.92 -4.17 21.45
C LEU A 49 4.77 -3.95 20.45
N GLU A 50 3.84 -4.90 20.35
CA GLU A 50 2.67 -4.81 19.45
C GLU A 50 1.87 -3.52 19.64
N TRP A 51 1.78 -3.00 20.87
CA TRP A 51 1.11 -1.73 21.17
C TRP A 51 1.63 -0.57 20.31
N GLY A 52 2.93 -0.49 20.07
CA GLY A 52 3.56 0.61 19.32
C GLY A 52 3.24 0.63 17.84
N HIS A 53 2.76 -0.49 17.28
CA HIS A 53 2.33 -0.55 15.88
C HIS A 53 0.94 0.08 15.67
N GLY A 54 0.10 0.06 16.70
CA GLY A 54 -1.25 0.64 16.67
C GLY A 54 -1.35 2.05 17.28
N ASN A 55 -0.38 2.44 18.10
CA ASN A 55 -0.45 3.65 18.92
C ASN A 55 0.80 4.51 18.77
N SER A 56 0.64 5.81 19.00
CA SER A 56 1.73 6.78 18.89
C SER A 56 2.30 7.13 20.26
N PHE A 57 3.61 7.39 20.26
CA PHE A 57 4.38 7.86 21.40
C PHE A 57 4.44 9.39 21.35
N PRO A 58 3.95 10.10 22.38
CA PRO A 58 3.95 11.56 22.39
C PRO A 58 5.39 12.12 22.52
N PRO A 59 5.64 13.31 21.95
CA PRO A 59 6.91 14.00 22.16
C PRO A 59 7.03 14.52 23.60
N GLY A 60 8.23 14.49 24.16
CA GLY A 60 8.58 15.10 25.43
C GLY A 60 9.66 16.18 25.29
N ASP A 61 10.06 16.79 26.40
CA ASP A 61 11.07 17.87 26.40
C ASP A 61 12.46 17.37 25.96
N GLY A 62 13.38 18.30 25.73
CA GLY A 62 14.74 18.01 25.31
C GLY A 62 15.50 17.03 26.21
N TRP A 63 16.32 16.18 25.59
CA TRP A 63 17.10 15.14 26.26
C TRP A 63 18.37 14.84 25.47
N MET A 64 19.51 14.68 26.17
CA MET A 64 20.82 14.33 25.58
C MET A 64 21.14 15.12 24.30
N GLU A 65 21.20 16.45 24.41
CA GLU A 65 21.52 17.38 23.31
C GLU A 65 20.52 17.38 22.14
N ARG A 66 19.32 16.85 22.36
CA ARG A 66 18.19 16.98 21.43
C ARG A 66 17.10 17.87 22.01
N ASN A 67 16.39 18.59 21.13
CA ASN A 67 15.33 19.53 21.52
C ASN A 67 14.06 18.84 22.05
N HIS A 68 13.83 17.59 21.66
CA HIS A 68 12.69 16.79 22.07
C HIS A 68 13.14 15.39 22.51
N SER A 69 12.20 14.61 23.00
CA SER A 69 12.44 13.21 23.34
C SER A 69 11.19 12.35 23.14
N VAL A 70 11.38 11.04 23.24
CA VAL A 70 10.31 10.06 23.28
C VAL A 70 10.61 9.06 24.40
N GLN A 71 9.58 8.58 25.10
CA GLN A 71 9.71 7.52 26.09
C GLN A 71 9.17 6.21 25.53
N VAL A 72 9.96 5.15 25.60
CA VAL A 72 9.63 3.85 25.01
C VAL A 72 10.02 2.70 25.93
N TYR A 73 9.31 1.58 25.82
CA TYR A 73 9.76 0.32 26.40
C TYR A 73 10.85 -0.30 25.52
N MET A 74 11.98 -0.69 26.12
CA MET A 74 13.12 -1.30 25.44
C MET A 74 13.40 -2.71 26.01
N PRO A 75 12.78 -3.76 25.46
CA PRO A 75 13.11 -5.13 25.84
C PRO A 75 14.57 -5.48 25.56
N ALA A 76 15.13 -6.44 26.30
CA ALA A 76 16.50 -6.91 26.08
C ALA A 76 16.68 -7.53 24.68
N ARG A 77 17.80 -7.20 24.01
CA ARG A 77 18.21 -7.72 22.69
C ARG A 77 17.23 -7.40 21.55
N THR A 78 16.66 -6.20 21.55
CA THR A 78 15.72 -5.77 20.50
C THR A 78 16.16 -4.51 19.77
N VAL A 79 15.58 -4.29 18.60
CA VAL A 79 15.63 -3.04 17.85
C VAL A 79 14.21 -2.60 17.50
N GLN A 80 13.95 -1.30 17.65
CA GLN A 80 12.72 -0.62 17.23
C GLN A 80 13.06 0.52 16.28
N VAL A 81 12.22 0.71 15.26
CA VAL A 81 12.29 1.85 14.33
C VAL A 81 11.01 2.65 14.44
N PHE A 82 11.18 3.95 14.62
CA PHE A 82 10.09 4.91 14.71
C PHE A 82 10.16 5.92 13.57
N VAL A 83 8.99 6.38 13.12
CA VAL A 83 8.85 7.53 12.23
C VAL A 83 7.80 8.48 12.77
N PRO A 84 7.82 9.77 12.40
CA PRO A 84 6.70 10.67 12.67
C PRO A 84 5.39 10.13 12.10
N GLU A 85 4.33 10.14 12.90
CA GLU A 85 3.05 9.55 12.54
C GLU A 85 2.48 10.12 11.22
N ARG A 86 2.74 11.40 10.92
CA ARG A 86 2.36 12.02 9.64
C ARG A 86 2.90 11.28 8.41
N HIS A 87 4.03 10.56 8.51
CA HIS A 87 4.56 9.77 7.38
C HIS A 87 3.77 8.50 7.11
N LEU A 88 2.94 8.09 8.05
CA LEU A 88 2.06 6.93 7.90
C LEU A 88 0.71 7.31 7.28
N SER A 89 0.47 8.60 7.08
CA SER A 89 -0.70 9.10 6.36
C SER A 89 -0.60 8.83 4.86
N GLY A 90 -1.75 8.58 4.21
CA GLY A 90 -1.84 8.34 2.76
C GLY A 90 -2.07 6.87 2.37
N GLY A 91 -1.99 5.95 3.34
CA GLY A 91 -2.27 4.54 3.18
C GLY A 91 -1.40 3.86 2.11
N ILE A 92 -1.94 2.81 1.48
CA ILE A 92 -1.22 2.02 0.49
C ILE A 92 -1.78 2.28 -0.90
N ARG A 93 -0.89 2.51 -1.88
CA ARG A 93 -1.23 2.56 -3.30
C ARG A 93 -0.45 1.46 -4.02
N ILE A 94 -1.13 0.62 -4.79
CA ILE A 94 -0.51 -0.47 -5.54
C ILE A 94 -0.76 -0.24 -7.02
N ILE A 95 0.32 -0.24 -7.81
CA ILE A 95 0.30 -0.03 -9.25
C ILE A 95 0.69 -1.34 -9.92
N VAL A 96 -0.07 -1.75 -10.94
CA VAL A 96 0.32 -2.87 -11.78
C VAL A 96 1.06 -2.33 -12.99
N ASP A 97 2.34 -2.64 -13.09
CA ASP A 97 3.16 -2.23 -14.24
C ASP A 97 2.75 -3.02 -15.49
N PRO A 98 2.71 -2.39 -16.68
CA PRO A 98 2.38 -3.08 -17.94
C PRO A 98 3.25 -4.30 -18.23
N SER A 99 4.50 -4.34 -17.75
CA SER A 99 5.37 -5.52 -17.90
C SER A 99 4.82 -6.76 -17.18
N TYR A 100 4.13 -6.59 -16.05
CA TYR A 100 3.53 -7.72 -15.34
C TYR A 100 2.36 -8.32 -16.14
N ILE A 101 1.53 -7.45 -16.72
CA ILE A 101 0.43 -7.86 -17.59
C ILE A 101 0.99 -8.59 -18.81
N ALA A 102 2.00 -8.02 -19.48
CA ALA A 102 2.60 -8.61 -20.67
C ALA A 102 3.24 -10.00 -20.41
N ASN A 103 3.79 -10.22 -19.22
CA ASN A 103 4.39 -11.50 -18.83
C ASN A 103 3.38 -12.50 -18.27
N THR A 104 2.10 -12.13 -18.14
CA THR A 104 1.06 -13.00 -17.60
C THR A 104 -0.01 -13.23 -18.67
N PRO A 105 0.11 -14.27 -19.51
CA PRO A 105 -0.73 -14.48 -20.70
C PRO A 105 -2.24 -14.57 -20.44
N SER A 106 -2.62 -14.75 -19.18
CA SER A 106 -3.99 -14.91 -18.71
C SER A 106 -4.68 -13.58 -18.35
N ILE A 107 -3.98 -12.44 -18.45
CA ILE A 107 -4.45 -11.11 -18.05
C ILE A 107 -4.29 -10.17 -19.25
N THR A 108 -5.33 -9.40 -19.57
CA THR A 108 -5.28 -8.44 -20.67
C THR A 108 -5.14 -7.00 -20.18
N CYS A 109 -5.67 -6.72 -19.00
CA CYS A 109 -5.54 -5.42 -18.36
C CYS A 109 -5.56 -5.53 -16.83
N ALA A 110 -5.15 -4.47 -16.13
CA ALA A 110 -5.16 -4.43 -14.67
C ALA A 110 -6.56 -4.58 -14.06
N THR A 111 -7.64 -4.35 -14.82
CA THR A 111 -9.03 -4.51 -14.36
C THR A 111 -9.47 -5.97 -14.34
N ASP A 112 -8.69 -6.87 -14.92
CA ASP A 112 -8.89 -8.31 -14.79
C ASP A 112 -8.44 -8.83 -13.42
N LEU A 113 -7.83 -7.97 -12.60
CA LEU A 113 -7.20 -8.31 -11.34
C LEU A 113 -7.95 -7.76 -10.14
N ASN A 114 -8.06 -8.60 -9.13
CA ASN A 114 -8.54 -8.25 -7.81
C ASN A 114 -7.49 -8.65 -6.78
N LEU A 115 -7.31 -7.78 -5.79
CA LEU A 115 -6.49 -8.04 -4.63
C LEU A 115 -7.37 -8.64 -3.55
N VAL A 116 -7.12 -9.89 -3.19
CA VAL A 116 -7.78 -10.55 -2.05
C VAL A 116 -6.86 -10.43 -0.86
N ARG A 117 -7.30 -9.74 0.19
CA ARG A 117 -6.52 -9.63 1.43
C ARG A 117 -6.48 -11.00 2.08
N VAL A 118 -5.35 -11.30 2.68
CA VAL A 118 -5.17 -12.54 3.43
C VAL A 118 -4.66 -12.26 4.83
N GLU A 119 -5.09 -13.08 5.78
CA GLU A 119 -4.64 -13.03 7.17
C GLU A 119 -4.08 -14.38 7.57
N GLU A 120 -2.97 -14.36 8.30
CA GLU A 120 -2.31 -15.59 8.76
C GLU A 120 -3.19 -16.31 9.80
N LYS A 121 -3.38 -17.62 9.63
CA LYS A 121 -4.05 -18.47 10.61
C LYS A 121 -3.22 -18.54 11.90
N ALA A 122 -3.89 -18.42 13.04
CA ALA A 122 -3.26 -18.63 14.34
C ALA A 122 -2.75 -20.09 14.48
N LEU A 123 -1.54 -20.22 15.05
CA LEU A 123 -0.61 -21.36 15.09
C LEU A 123 -1.15 -22.80 15.25
N ASP A 124 -0.59 -23.71 14.45
CA ASP A 124 0.35 -24.81 14.80
C ASP A 124 0.61 -25.63 13.52
N GLY A 125 1.41 -25.10 12.59
CA GLY A 125 1.60 -25.70 11.27
C GLY A 125 2.32 -24.79 10.26
N PRO A 126 2.50 -25.22 9.01
CA PRO A 126 3.01 -24.35 7.94
C PRO A 126 2.11 -23.11 7.82
N LYS A 127 2.71 -21.94 7.51
CA LYS A 127 1.98 -20.69 7.31
C LYS A 127 0.80 -20.92 6.37
N ALA A 128 -0.40 -20.75 6.91
CA ALA A 128 -1.65 -20.85 6.18
C ALA A 128 -2.37 -19.52 6.32
N TYR A 129 -3.08 -19.11 5.28
CA TYR A 129 -3.76 -17.83 5.26
C TYR A 129 -5.24 -18.03 4.94
N ASP A 130 -6.11 -17.25 5.60
CA ASP A 130 -7.51 -17.11 5.24
C ASP A 130 -7.72 -15.85 4.40
N GLU A 131 -8.64 -15.92 3.44
CA GLU A 131 -9.03 -14.78 2.63
C GLU A 131 -10.00 -13.89 3.41
N VAL A 132 -9.64 -12.62 3.56
CA VAL A 132 -10.37 -11.65 4.38
C VAL A 132 -10.67 -10.41 3.52
N GLY A 133 -11.62 -10.58 2.60
CA GLY A 133 -12.12 -9.51 1.75
C GLY A 133 -11.35 -9.31 0.44
N GLU A 134 -11.95 -8.52 -0.45
CA GLU A 134 -11.46 -8.29 -1.82
C GLU A 134 -11.49 -6.79 -2.16
N HIS A 135 -10.46 -6.35 -2.87
CA HIS A 135 -10.26 -4.98 -3.34
C HIS A 135 -9.96 -4.96 -4.83
N PHE A 136 -10.54 -4.02 -5.54
CA PHE A 136 -10.50 -3.97 -7.00
C PHE A 136 -9.55 -2.88 -7.48
N PHE A 137 -8.76 -3.17 -8.50
CA PHE A 137 -7.99 -2.12 -9.17
C PHE A 137 -8.94 -1.13 -9.87
N SER A 138 -8.58 0.16 -9.84
CA SER A 138 -9.38 1.20 -10.50
C SER A 138 -9.46 0.95 -12.00
N ALA A 139 -10.69 0.92 -12.52
CA ALA A 139 -11.01 0.56 -13.89
C ALA A 139 -10.29 1.41 -14.96
N ALA A 140 -9.87 2.64 -14.61
CA ALA A 140 -9.35 3.61 -15.57
C ALA A 140 -7.82 3.79 -15.53
N ASP A 141 -7.14 3.34 -14.48
CA ASP A 141 -5.71 3.64 -14.31
C ASP A 141 -4.82 2.49 -13.80
N GLY A 142 -5.38 1.30 -13.50
CA GLY A 142 -4.57 0.17 -13.01
C GLY A 142 -3.94 0.42 -11.65
N VAL A 143 -4.50 1.37 -10.89
CA VAL A 143 -4.02 1.77 -9.57
C VAL A 143 -5.04 1.37 -8.52
N LEU A 144 -4.63 0.55 -7.56
CA LEU A 144 -5.40 0.24 -6.37
C LEU A 144 -5.03 1.22 -5.26
N ARG A 145 -6.04 1.76 -4.57
CA ARG A 145 -5.88 2.76 -3.50
C ARG A 145 -6.53 2.24 -2.23
N LEU A 146 -5.73 2.10 -1.18
CA LEU A 146 -6.10 1.56 0.12
C LEU A 146 -5.73 2.59 1.20
N PRO A 147 -6.43 3.75 1.24
CA PRO A 147 -6.04 4.88 2.10
C PRO A 147 -6.16 4.58 3.60
N GLN A 148 -6.95 3.57 3.96
CA GLN A 148 -7.22 3.17 5.34
C GLN A 148 -6.19 2.16 5.88
N LEU A 149 -5.39 1.55 5.01
CA LEU A 149 -4.48 0.46 5.37
C LEU A 149 -3.05 0.97 5.47
N SER A 150 -2.38 0.64 6.57
CA SER A 150 -0.95 0.88 6.77
C SER A 150 -0.08 -0.33 6.46
N GLU A 151 -0.69 -1.51 6.41
CA GLU A 151 -0.10 -2.78 6.02
C GLU A 151 -1.16 -3.63 5.31
N VAL A 152 -0.73 -4.53 4.43
CA VAL A 152 -1.62 -5.50 3.80
C VAL A 152 -0.82 -6.72 3.35
N SER A 153 -1.37 -7.90 3.64
CA SER A 153 -0.96 -9.17 3.03
C SER A 153 -2.04 -9.57 2.05
N PHE A 154 -1.68 -10.00 0.84
CA PHE A 154 -2.67 -10.26 -0.20
C PHE A 154 -2.24 -11.26 -1.26
N ALA A 155 -3.24 -11.84 -1.93
CA ALA A 155 -3.12 -12.55 -3.19
C ALA A 155 -3.71 -11.71 -4.33
N LEU A 156 -3.15 -11.84 -5.53
CA LEU A 156 -3.80 -11.36 -6.75
C LEU A 156 -4.62 -12.48 -7.36
N LYS A 157 -5.88 -12.21 -7.66
CA LYS A 157 -6.78 -13.12 -8.36
C LYS A 157 -7.26 -12.49 -9.65
N ARG A 158 -7.47 -13.34 -10.65
CA ARG A 158 -8.20 -12.95 -11.85
C ARG A 158 -9.71 -12.98 -11.58
N ASN A 159 -10.48 -12.26 -12.39
CA ASN A 159 -11.96 -12.23 -12.32
C ASN A 159 -12.65 -13.60 -12.39
N ASP A 160 -11.99 -14.64 -12.90
CA ASP A 160 -12.50 -16.02 -12.90
C ASP A 160 -12.13 -16.83 -11.64
N GLY A 161 -11.49 -16.20 -10.66
CA GLY A 161 -11.13 -16.78 -9.37
C GLY A 161 -9.74 -17.44 -9.32
N ILE A 162 -8.98 -17.45 -10.42
CA ILE A 162 -7.64 -18.04 -10.44
C ILE A 162 -6.65 -17.14 -9.68
N THR A 163 -6.00 -17.69 -8.65
CA THR A 163 -4.92 -17.02 -7.93
C THR A 163 -3.64 -17.01 -8.75
N LEU A 164 -3.06 -15.82 -8.90
CA LEU A 164 -1.79 -15.59 -9.56
C LEU A 164 -0.64 -15.80 -8.59
N LYS A 165 0.45 -16.39 -9.10
CA LYS A 165 1.61 -16.70 -8.28
C LYS A 165 2.39 -15.43 -7.94
N CYS A 166 2.67 -15.23 -6.65
CA CYS A 166 3.67 -14.27 -6.20
C CYS A 166 5.07 -14.78 -6.52
N ALA A 167 5.88 -13.94 -7.17
CA ALA A 167 7.30 -14.22 -7.42
C ALA A 167 8.23 -13.54 -6.41
N SER A 168 7.70 -12.62 -5.60
CA SER A 168 8.47 -11.88 -4.59
C SER A 168 8.80 -12.70 -3.35
N GLU A 169 7.88 -13.54 -2.89
CA GLU A 169 7.96 -14.18 -1.58
C GLU A 169 7.74 -15.69 -1.69
N PHE A 170 8.39 -16.44 -0.81
CA PHE A 170 8.35 -17.91 -0.82
C PHE A 170 7.01 -18.50 -0.37
N ASP A 171 6.23 -17.77 0.43
CA ASP A 171 4.92 -18.21 0.89
C ASP A 171 3.79 -17.98 -0.13
N GLY A 172 4.11 -17.34 -1.27
CA GLY A 172 3.19 -17.19 -2.38
C GLY A 172 2.25 -16.00 -2.28
N TYR A 173 2.42 -15.13 -1.27
CA TYR A 173 1.61 -13.92 -1.09
C TYR A 173 2.47 -12.65 -1.22
N TRP A 174 1.82 -11.52 -1.47
CA TRP A 174 2.48 -10.21 -1.41
C TRP A 174 2.25 -9.59 -0.04
N HIS A 175 3.32 -9.03 0.53
CA HIS A 175 3.28 -8.38 1.82
C HIS A 175 3.78 -6.94 1.71
N ILE A 176 2.96 -6.01 2.18
CA ILE A 176 3.30 -4.60 2.35
C ILE A 176 3.19 -4.29 3.84
N TYR A 177 4.31 -3.89 4.43
CA TYR A 177 4.42 -3.62 5.86
C TYR A 177 4.39 -2.13 6.21
N PHE A 178 4.40 -1.26 5.20
CA PHE A 178 4.43 0.18 5.40
C PHE A 178 3.48 0.89 4.43
N PRO A 179 2.87 2.01 4.83
CA PRO A 179 2.20 2.91 3.91
C PRO A 179 3.15 3.38 2.81
N GLY A 180 2.61 3.61 1.62
CA GLY A 180 3.41 4.07 0.49
C GLY A 180 2.85 3.66 -0.86
N VAL A 181 3.64 3.95 -1.90
CA VAL A 181 3.32 3.59 -3.27
C VAL A 181 4.19 2.43 -3.70
N TYR A 182 3.56 1.34 -4.10
CA TYR A 182 4.18 0.10 -4.51
C TYR A 182 3.84 -0.22 -5.95
N VAL A 183 4.77 -0.86 -6.65
CA VAL A 183 4.57 -1.31 -8.03
C VAL A 183 4.83 -2.81 -8.13
N ILE A 184 3.93 -3.52 -8.78
CA ILE A 184 4.06 -4.93 -9.16
C ILE A 184 4.55 -4.98 -10.61
N THR A 185 5.67 -5.64 -10.85
CA THR A 185 6.42 -5.57 -12.11
C THR A 185 7.01 -6.93 -12.50
N GLY A 186 7.33 -7.10 -13.80
CA GLY A 186 8.07 -8.26 -14.29
C GLY A 186 7.26 -9.55 -14.17
N ILE A 187 7.73 -10.48 -13.34
CA ILE A 187 7.09 -11.78 -13.10
C ILE A 187 6.19 -11.79 -11.85
N GLY A 188 5.89 -10.62 -11.29
CA GLY A 188 5.09 -10.48 -10.06
C GLY A 188 5.92 -10.02 -8.87
N CYS A 189 7.02 -9.31 -9.12
CA CYS A 189 7.83 -8.72 -8.07
C CYS A 189 7.19 -7.41 -7.60
N ILE A 190 7.05 -7.21 -6.29
CA ILE A 190 6.64 -5.94 -5.70
C ILE A 190 7.83 -5.15 -5.17
N ARG A 191 7.81 -3.83 -5.35
CA ARG A 191 8.78 -2.91 -4.73
C ARG A 191 8.12 -1.58 -4.36
N ALA A 192 8.67 -0.91 -3.37
CA ALA A 192 8.34 0.49 -3.10
C ALA A 192 8.88 1.39 -4.22
N MET A 193 8.11 2.40 -4.60
CA MET A 193 8.54 3.43 -5.56
C MET A 193 9.23 4.58 -4.82
N ALA A 194 10.27 5.13 -5.46
CA ALA A 194 10.92 6.32 -4.95
C ALA A 194 10.05 7.58 -5.22
N PRO A 195 10.21 8.67 -4.44
CA PRO A 195 9.39 9.88 -4.60
C PRO A 195 9.37 10.45 -6.02
N TRP A 196 10.52 10.48 -6.71
CA TRP A 196 10.60 10.98 -8.09
C TRP A 196 9.94 10.06 -9.12
N GLU A 197 9.87 8.74 -8.85
CA GLU A 197 9.13 7.81 -9.70
C GLU A 197 7.63 8.01 -9.55
N ILE A 198 7.17 8.26 -8.32
CA ILE A 198 5.76 8.55 -8.01
C ILE A 198 5.33 9.84 -8.70
N GLU A 199 6.11 10.91 -8.60
CA GLU A 199 5.81 12.18 -9.24
C GLU A 199 5.72 12.04 -10.77
N LYS A 200 6.68 11.32 -11.37
CA LYS A 200 6.67 11.02 -12.80
C LYS A 200 5.41 10.24 -13.20
N PHE A 201 5.09 9.18 -12.47
CA PHE A 201 3.90 8.35 -12.73
C PHE A 201 2.61 9.16 -12.61
N ASP A 202 2.45 9.94 -11.53
CA ASP A 202 1.25 10.75 -11.31
C ASP A 202 1.11 11.84 -12.40
N LYS A 203 2.23 12.40 -12.88
CA LYS A 203 2.22 13.33 -14.02
C LYS A 203 1.76 12.64 -15.31
N GLU A 204 2.37 11.52 -15.67
CA GLU A 204 2.00 10.73 -16.86
C GLU A 204 0.52 10.31 -16.81
N LEU A 205 0.05 9.89 -15.63
CA LEU A 205 -1.33 9.53 -15.42
C LEU A 205 -2.28 10.72 -15.59
N SER A 206 -1.89 11.90 -15.10
CA SER A 206 -2.67 13.13 -15.27
C SER A 206 -2.74 13.59 -16.73
N GLU A 207 -1.66 13.40 -17.49
CA GLU A 207 -1.58 13.73 -18.92
C GLU A 207 -2.41 12.75 -19.75
N ALA A 208 -2.36 11.45 -19.43
CA ALA A 208 -3.18 10.42 -20.07
C ALA A 208 -4.68 10.68 -19.90
N LYS A 209 -5.11 11.16 -18.72
CA LYS A 209 -6.51 11.54 -18.47
C LYS A 209 -6.95 12.77 -19.27
N LYS A 210 -6.04 13.72 -19.51
CA LYS A 210 -6.30 14.94 -20.30
C LYS A 210 -6.28 14.72 -21.82
N SER A 211 -5.72 13.61 -22.29
CA SER A 211 -5.66 13.29 -23.73
C SER A 211 -7.06 13.21 -24.35
N PRO A 212 -7.28 13.74 -25.58
CA PRO A 212 -8.55 13.61 -26.30
C PRO A 212 -8.99 12.16 -26.48
N ARG A 213 -8.03 11.22 -26.57
CA ARG A 213 -8.27 9.78 -26.71
C ARG A 213 -8.36 9.02 -25.38
N SER A 214 -8.49 9.72 -24.25
CA SER A 214 -8.64 9.03 -22.95
C SER A 214 -9.92 8.19 -22.95
N PRO A 215 -9.96 7.03 -22.25
CA PRO A 215 -11.14 6.18 -22.19
C PRO A 215 -12.42 6.93 -21.78
N ALA A 216 -12.28 7.93 -20.90
CA ALA A 216 -13.37 8.79 -20.47
C ALA A 216 -13.85 9.75 -21.57
N ASN A 217 -12.94 10.30 -22.37
CA ASN A 217 -13.29 11.20 -23.49
C ASN A 217 -13.85 10.41 -24.68
N VAL A 218 -13.30 9.23 -24.96
CA VAL A 218 -13.82 8.31 -25.99
C VAL A 218 -15.23 7.82 -25.62
N ALA A 219 -15.45 7.39 -24.37
CA ALA A 219 -16.79 7.00 -23.91
C ALA A 219 -17.80 8.16 -23.97
N LYS A 220 -17.33 9.40 -23.77
CA LYS A 220 -18.17 10.61 -23.86
C LYS A 220 -18.50 10.97 -25.30
N GLU A 221 -17.55 10.81 -26.23
CA GLU A 221 -17.78 10.96 -27.68
C GLU A 221 -18.71 9.87 -28.23
N GLU A 222 -18.51 8.62 -27.83
CA GLU A 222 -19.37 7.49 -28.23
C GLU A 222 -20.81 7.64 -27.71
N ALA A 223 -20.97 8.06 -26.45
CA ALA A 223 -22.29 8.35 -25.88
C ALA A 223 -22.99 9.53 -26.58
N ALA A 224 -22.24 10.58 -26.92
CA ALA A 224 -22.76 11.73 -27.67
C ALA A 224 -23.15 11.34 -29.12
N ALA A 225 -22.36 10.48 -29.77
CA ALA A 225 -22.68 9.94 -31.09
C ALA A 225 -23.93 9.05 -31.06
N ALA A 226 -24.08 8.21 -30.04
CA ALA A 226 -25.26 7.37 -29.85
C ALA A 226 -26.54 8.19 -29.61
N MET A 227 -26.46 9.25 -28.80
CA MET A 227 -27.59 10.17 -28.60
C MET A 227 -27.98 10.92 -29.88
N LYS A 228 -27.00 11.36 -30.67
CA LYS A 228 -27.26 12.02 -31.94
C LYS A 228 -27.92 11.07 -32.95
N ALA A 229 -27.42 9.83 -33.04
CA ALA A 229 -28.02 8.81 -33.90
C ALA A 229 -29.45 8.43 -33.49
N ALA A 230 -29.75 8.43 -32.18
CA ALA A 230 -31.12 8.21 -31.68
C ALA A 230 -32.06 9.37 -32.04
N ALA A 231 -31.60 10.62 -31.88
CA ALA A 231 -32.37 11.82 -32.23
C ALA A 231 -32.64 11.92 -33.74
N ASP A 232 -31.64 11.61 -34.58
CA ASP A 232 -31.79 11.61 -36.04
C ASP A 232 -32.75 10.51 -36.52
N LYS A 233 -32.81 9.37 -35.81
CA LYS A 233 -33.76 8.29 -36.09
C LYS A 233 -35.20 8.67 -35.70
N GLU A 234 -35.40 9.29 -34.54
CA GLU A 234 -36.73 9.81 -34.13
C GLU A 234 -37.22 10.93 -35.05
N ALA A 235 -36.33 11.78 -35.55
CA ALA A 235 -36.69 12.84 -36.49
C ALA A 235 -37.18 12.26 -37.82
N LYS A 236 -36.48 11.24 -38.36
CA LYS A 236 -36.91 10.53 -39.58
C LYS A 236 -38.25 9.82 -39.41
N GLU A 237 -38.48 9.14 -38.29
CA GLU A 237 -39.76 8.46 -38.01
C GLU A 237 -40.94 9.43 -37.85
N LYS A 238 -40.68 10.68 -37.42
CA LYS A 238 -41.71 11.73 -37.35
C LYS A 238 -42.01 12.35 -38.72
N GLU A 239 -41.02 12.55 -39.58
CA GLU A 239 -41.24 12.99 -40.97
C GLU A 239 -42.01 11.94 -41.78
N GLU A 240 -41.69 10.66 -41.62
CA GLU A 240 -42.32 9.56 -42.37
C GLU A 240 -43.78 9.29 -41.92
N LYS A 241 -44.14 9.69 -40.70
CA LYS A 241 -45.54 9.67 -40.21
C LYS A 241 -46.35 10.93 -40.56
N ALA A 242 -45.68 11.99 -41.00
CA ALA A 242 -46.31 13.26 -41.39
C ALA A 242 -46.57 13.37 -42.90
N ALA A 243 -46.01 12.46 -43.70
CA ALA A 243 -46.23 12.30 -45.14
C ALA A 243 -47.33 11.25 -45.43
#